data_AF-A0A951KAK0-F1
#
_entry.id   AF-A0A951KAK0-F1
#
_cell.length_a   1.000
_cell.length_b   1.000
_cell.length_c   1.000
_cell.angle_alpha   90.00
_cell.angle_beta   90.00
_cell.angle_gamma   90.00
#
_symmetry.space_group_name_H-M   'P 1'
#
loop_
_entity.id
_entity.type
_entity.pdbx_description
1 polymer ?
#
loop_
_entity_poly.entity_id
_entity_poly.type
_entity_poly.pdbx_seq_one_letter_code
_entity_poly.pdbx_strand_id
1 'polypeptide(L)'
;MNTYETNDEIGTELGYHAVEQIASRAEDFSESERERIRLANEARINTLRFEGEYLSARDRALTERLRIAEQAQAAIRERYSPLYYWTVGPILVVAAFLFAMIALRPYRLGLVGNLYCFGIALVIPFAVEEFLRAWKSEKLLRVVISAVFVAALAGGMLLAAVRGNLLTRQLQEPKPAVVIDGESASGRAQPSFYDATHSSLEWLMLCLALAIDLGAGIAIHRALVLGTKPGEDPERISEDLAAVRGKLGAVIYELTALTNGPSIFVATFWRDFYRAMLTRTARKAIAKGLMLSLCLLFFGHRMLSAQTRAAVVVALDSSTSENVKGRDGKTAFEKNVTGIERLLGSVEPDTRITVIGITESSFADPYILLQAEVSPDRGYFGERLEAARRELIGAWMKRASRLAPTAPGTDVLGALCFAGELFRKEASGRKRSLILYSDMRHVTRDLNLERPTLLSIDRAIVNLEQRGLLADLSGVEVAVSGANADRRQVADWEWIRAFWLAYFERAGASVKDYSMLPNSRAAGD
;
A
#
# COMPACT_ATOMS: atom_id res chain seq x y z
N MET A 1 -93.78 38.24 6.48
CA MET A 1 -92.33 38.26 6.17
C MET A 1 -91.71 39.28 7.13
N ASN A 2 -90.59 38.92 7.79
CA ASN A 2 -89.87 39.61 8.89
C ASN A 2 -90.29 39.38 10.35
N THR A 3 -89.99 38.18 10.88
CA THR A 3 -89.88 37.94 12.34
C THR A 3 -88.83 36.89 12.75
N TYR A 4 -88.09 36.28 11.80
CA TYR A 4 -87.10 35.23 12.10
C TYR A 4 -85.63 35.69 12.04
N GLU A 5 -85.29 36.78 11.35
CA GLU A 5 -83.91 37.33 11.34
C GLU A 5 -83.53 38.04 12.64
N THR A 6 -84.51 38.56 13.39
CA THR A 6 -84.25 39.37 14.58
C THR A 6 -83.78 38.55 15.79
N ASN A 7 -84.11 37.25 15.85
CA ASN A 7 -83.77 36.41 17.01
C ASN A 7 -82.34 35.85 16.97
N ASP A 8 -81.75 35.67 15.78
CA ASP A 8 -80.39 35.15 15.62
C ASP A 8 -79.34 36.25 15.91
N GLU A 9 -79.67 37.48 15.55
CA GLU A 9 -78.89 38.69 15.85
C GLU A 9 -78.90 39.01 17.35
N ILE A 10 -80.08 38.93 18.00
CA ILE A 10 -80.21 39.09 19.46
C ILE A 10 -79.42 38.01 20.22
N GLY A 11 -79.40 36.77 19.73
CA GLY A 11 -78.65 35.67 20.34
C GLY A 11 -77.13 35.83 20.22
N THR A 12 -76.64 36.33 19.09
CA THR A 12 -75.22 36.66 18.90
C THR A 12 -74.81 37.88 19.71
N GLU A 13 -75.64 38.93 19.74
CA GLU A 13 -75.38 40.14 20.52
C GLU A 13 -75.40 39.88 22.04
N LEU A 14 -76.35 39.07 22.54
CA LEU A 14 -76.35 38.58 23.92
C LEU A 14 -75.14 37.68 24.23
N GLY A 15 -74.70 36.86 23.27
CA GLY A 15 -73.50 36.03 23.40
C GLY A 15 -72.23 36.87 23.48
N TYR A 16 -72.10 37.91 22.65
CA TYR A 16 -71.00 38.85 22.69
C TYR A 16 -71.00 39.67 23.98
N HIS A 17 -72.15 40.21 24.39
CA HIS A 17 -72.25 40.96 25.65
C HIS A 17 -71.99 40.09 26.89
N ALA A 18 -72.44 38.83 26.89
CA ALA A 18 -72.14 37.90 27.98
C ALA A 18 -70.65 37.56 28.04
N VAL A 19 -70.00 37.33 26.90
CA VAL A 19 -68.55 37.08 26.82
C VAL A 19 -67.75 38.32 27.22
N GLU A 20 -68.18 39.52 26.83
CA GLU A 20 -67.52 40.79 27.14
C GLU A 20 -67.66 41.15 28.62
N GLN A 21 -68.82 40.96 29.23
CA GLN A 21 -69.02 41.18 30.66
C GLN A 21 -68.23 40.18 31.52
N ILE A 22 -68.11 38.92 31.08
CA ILE A 22 -67.29 37.91 31.74
C ILE A 22 -65.80 38.24 31.58
N ALA A 23 -65.37 38.72 30.41
CA ALA A 23 -63.99 39.15 30.17
C ALA A 23 -63.61 40.37 31.02
N SER A 24 -64.48 41.38 31.12
CA SER A 24 -64.21 42.58 31.93
C SER A 24 -64.07 42.27 33.43
N ARG A 25 -64.93 41.41 33.99
CA ARG A 25 -64.77 40.96 35.40
C ARG A 25 -63.54 40.09 35.62
N ALA A 26 -63.14 39.31 34.62
CA ALA A 26 -61.91 38.53 34.66
C ALA A 26 -60.66 39.43 34.64
N GLU A 27 -60.73 40.58 33.96
CA GLU A 27 -59.68 41.59 33.92
C GLU A 27 -59.46 42.26 35.29
N ASP A 28 -60.51 42.79 35.93
CA ASP A 28 -60.42 43.44 37.25
C ASP A 28 -59.85 42.49 38.33
N PHE A 29 -60.27 41.23 38.28
CA PHE A 29 -59.76 40.18 39.19
C PHE A 29 -58.27 39.89 38.92
N SER A 30 -57.90 39.78 37.64
CA SER A 30 -56.53 39.53 37.20
C SER A 30 -55.58 40.66 37.62
N GLU A 31 -56.00 41.92 37.53
CA GLU A 31 -55.17 43.07 37.92
C GLU A 31 -54.95 43.17 39.43
N SER A 32 -56.01 42.95 40.23
CA SER A 32 -55.92 42.99 41.69
C SER A 32 -54.98 41.91 42.25
N GLU A 33 -55.07 40.70 41.69
CA GLU A 33 -54.25 39.57 42.12
C GLU A 33 -52.79 39.73 41.67
N ARG A 34 -52.55 40.33 40.49
CA ARG A 34 -51.21 40.68 40.01
C ARG A 34 -50.48 41.59 40.99
N GLU A 35 -51.13 42.62 41.52
CA GLU A 35 -50.49 43.57 42.44
C GLU A 35 -50.19 42.94 43.80
N ARG A 36 -51.08 42.07 44.30
CA ARG A 36 -50.82 41.31 45.54
C ARG A 36 -49.58 40.42 45.41
N ILE A 37 -49.45 39.69 44.30
CA ILE A 37 -48.29 38.81 44.04
C ILE A 37 -47.00 39.64 43.94
N ARG A 38 -47.06 40.83 43.32
CA ARG A 38 -45.90 41.72 43.17
C ARG A 38 -45.36 42.18 44.53
N LEU A 39 -46.22 42.70 45.40
CA LEU A 39 -45.82 43.20 46.72
C LEU A 39 -45.28 42.07 47.62
N ALA A 40 -45.86 40.88 47.55
CA ALA A 40 -45.37 39.72 48.29
C ALA A 40 -43.95 39.28 47.85
N ASN A 41 -43.61 39.47 46.58
CA ASN A 41 -42.33 39.02 46.02
C ASN A 41 -41.18 40.02 46.23
N GLU A 42 -41.46 41.29 46.50
CA GLU A 42 -40.47 42.38 46.49
C GLU A 42 -39.31 42.17 47.48
N ALA A 43 -39.61 41.78 48.73
CA ALA A 43 -38.59 41.55 49.75
C ALA A 43 -37.62 40.43 49.35
N ARG A 44 -38.14 39.32 48.80
CA ARG A 44 -37.32 38.18 48.36
C ARG A 44 -36.48 38.52 47.13
N ILE A 45 -37.03 39.30 46.19
CA ILE A 45 -36.30 39.79 45.01
C ILE A 45 -35.07 40.59 45.45
N ASN A 46 -35.20 41.49 46.43
CA ASN A 46 -34.07 42.30 46.89
C ASN A 46 -32.97 41.45 47.54
N THR A 47 -33.31 40.44 48.36
CA THR A 47 -32.31 39.53 48.93
C THR A 47 -31.55 38.75 47.85
N LEU A 48 -32.26 38.22 46.85
CA LEU A 48 -31.67 37.48 45.75
C LEU A 48 -30.76 38.35 44.86
N ARG A 49 -31.05 39.65 44.73
CA ARG A 49 -30.17 40.59 44.01
C ARG A 49 -28.80 40.70 44.67
N PHE A 50 -28.75 40.88 45.99
CA PHE A 50 -27.49 40.97 46.72
C PHE A 50 -26.68 39.66 46.66
N GLU A 51 -27.35 38.52 46.79
CA GLU A 51 -26.69 37.21 46.65
C GLU A 51 -26.15 37.01 45.21
N GLY A 52 -26.91 37.42 44.20
CA GLY A 52 -26.50 37.41 42.80
C GLY A 52 -25.27 38.28 42.51
N GLU A 53 -25.21 39.49 43.07
CA GLU A 53 -24.06 40.38 42.93
C GLU A 53 -22.78 39.78 43.54
N TYR A 54 -22.88 39.20 44.74
CA TYR A 54 -21.76 38.52 45.39
C TYR A 54 -21.25 37.31 44.58
N LEU A 55 -22.16 36.46 44.13
CA LEU A 55 -21.80 35.28 43.32
C LEU A 55 -21.21 35.68 41.96
N SER A 56 -21.71 36.76 41.34
CA SER A 56 -21.17 37.32 40.10
C SER A 56 -19.75 37.88 40.26
N ALA A 57 -19.44 38.53 41.38
CA ALA A 57 -18.08 38.96 41.68
C ALA A 57 -17.12 37.76 41.85
N ARG A 58 -17.58 36.69 42.52
CA ARG A 58 -16.80 35.46 42.70
C ARG A 58 -16.59 34.69 41.40
N ASP A 59 -17.59 34.62 40.52
CA ASP A 59 -17.48 34.02 39.18
C ASP A 59 -16.40 34.74 38.35
N ARG A 60 -16.38 36.08 38.36
CA ARG A 60 -15.34 36.86 37.67
C ARG A 60 -13.93 36.58 38.21
N ALA A 61 -13.77 36.52 39.53
CA ALA A 61 -12.48 36.24 40.16
C ALA A 61 -11.97 34.81 39.83
N LEU A 62 -12.86 33.81 39.85
CA LEU A 62 -12.51 32.43 39.49
C LEU A 62 -12.22 32.28 38.00
N THR A 63 -12.99 32.95 37.15
CA THR A 63 -12.77 32.96 35.69
C THR A 63 -11.40 33.54 35.35
N GLU A 64 -11.00 34.63 35.99
CA GLU A 64 -9.69 35.25 35.77
C GLU A 64 -8.54 34.34 36.25
N ARG A 65 -8.69 33.69 37.40
CA ARG A 65 -7.70 32.70 37.89
C ARG A 65 -7.60 31.50 36.98
N LEU A 66 -8.73 30.99 36.49
CA LEU A 66 -8.75 29.88 35.52
C LEU A 66 -8.04 30.29 34.23
N ARG A 67 -8.30 31.49 33.71
CA ARG A 67 -7.63 32.02 32.52
C ARG A 67 -6.11 32.10 32.69
N ILE A 68 -5.64 32.58 33.85
CA ILE A 68 -4.20 32.67 34.14
C ILE A 68 -3.58 31.26 34.25
N ALA A 69 -4.25 30.33 34.94
CA ALA A 69 -3.79 28.95 35.08
C ALA A 69 -3.75 28.21 33.72
N GLU A 70 -4.78 28.35 32.91
CA GLU A 70 -4.86 27.78 31.56
C GLU A 70 -3.81 28.38 30.62
N GLN A 71 -3.55 29.69 30.68
CA GLN A 71 -2.50 30.32 29.88
C GLN A 71 -1.10 29.83 30.28
N ALA A 72 -0.83 29.66 31.57
CA ALA A 72 0.43 29.11 32.05
C ALA A 72 0.62 27.65 31.61
N GLN A 73 -0.44 26.84 31.67
CA GLN A 73 -0.41 25.46 31.19
C GLN A 73 -0.31 25.36 29.66
N ALA A 74 -1.02 26.21 28.93
CA ALA A 74 -0.96 26.26 27.47
C ALA A 74 0.44 26.62 26.98
N ALA A 75 1.10 27.61 27.60
CA ALA A 75 2.48 27.98 27.25
C ALA A 75 3.48 26.84 27.48
N ILE A 76 3.27 26.02 28.52
CA ILE A 76 4.08 24.82 28.78
C ILE A 76 3.77 23.70 27.77
N ARG A 77 2.48 23.49 27.45
CA ARG A 77 1.97 22.44 26.55
C ARG A 77 2.31 22.70 25.08
N GLU A 78 2.28 23.95 24.66
CA GLU A 78 2.59 24.38 23.29
C GLU A 78 4.09 24.28 23.00
N ARG A 79 4.93 24.51 24.02
CA ARG A 79 6.39 24.45 23.87
C ARG A 79 6.95 23.03 23.96
N TYR A 80 6.29 22.14 24.71
CA TYR A 80 6.73 20.76 24.90
C TYR A 80 5.52 19.83 25.05
N SER A 81 5.29 18.95 24.07
CA SER A 81 4.28 17.88 24.22
C SER A 81 4.79 16.85 25.23
N PRO A 82 4.21 16.74 26.44
CA PRO A 82 4.63 15.72 27.40
C PRO A 82 4.44 14.31 26.83
N LEU A 83 3.45 14.14 25.94
CA LEU A 83 3.19 12.90 25.21
C LEU A 83 4.38 12.49 24.33
N TYR A 84 5.08 13.45 23.73
CA TYR A 84 6.27 13.18 22.93
C TYR A 84 7.40 12.59 23.78
N TYR A 85 7.71 13.17 24.94
CA TYR A 85 8.78 12.65 25.80
C TYR A 85 8.41 11.32 26.48
N TRP A 86 7.13 11.15 26.86
CA TRP A 86 6.61 9.88 27.39
C TRP A 86 6.56 8.75 26.36
N THR A 87 6.54 9.05 25.07
CA THR A 87 6.61 8.04 24.00
C THR A 87 8.05 7.76 23.57
N VAL A 88 8.86 8.82 23.40
CA VAL A 88 10.25 8.70 22.96
C VAL A 88 11.13 8.02 24.00
N GLY A 89 10.94 8.30 25.30
CA GLY A 89 11.72 7.68 26.38
C GLY A 89 11.68 6.15 26.35
N PRO A 90 10.49 5.51 26.43
CA PRO A 90 10.35 4.06 26.32
C PRO A 90 10.88 3.49 25.01
N ILE A 91 10.68 4.18 23.89
CA ILE A 91 11.22 3.75 22.57
C ILE A 91 12.75 3.69 22.61
N LEU A 92 13.41 4.70 23.18
CA LEU A 92 14.87 4.72 23.31
C LEU A 92 15.39 3.66 24.29
N VAL A 93 14.67 3.38 25.39
CA VAL A 93 15.02 2.29 26.31
C VAL A 93 14.92 0.92 25.62
N VAL A 94 13.86 0.69 24.84
CA VAL A 94 13.72 -0.54 24.04
C VAL A 94 14.83 -0.62 22.99
N ALA A 95 15.17 0.49 22.34
CA ALA A 95 16.27 0.54 21.39
C ALA A 95 17.61 0.20 22.07
N ALA A 96 17.90 0.76 23.25
CA ALA A 96 19.10 0.45 24.05
C ALA A 96 19.16 -1.04 24.40
N PHE A 97 18.03 -1.63 24.82
CA PHE A 97 17.94 -3.06 25.12
C PHE A 97 18.26 -3.93 23.89
N LEU A 98 17.65 -3.64 22.74
CA LEU A 98 17.92 -4.37 21.49
C LEU A 98 19.37 -4.21 21.05
N PHE A 99 19.93 -3.01 21.24
CA PHE A 99 21.32 -2.72 20.90
C PHE A 99 22.30 -3.49 21.78
N ALA A 100 22.05 -3.52 23.10
CA ALA A 100 22.80 -4.33 24.04
C ALA A 100 22.69 -5.82 23.72
N MET A 101 21.52 -6.30 23.29
CA MET A 101 21.34 -7.70 22.85
C MET A 101 22.20 -8.01 21.62
N ILE A 102 22.23 -7.14 20.61
CA ILE A 102 23.06 -7.33 19.42
C ILE A 102 24.54 -7.36 19.81
N ALA A 103 24.97 -6.45 20.67
CA ALA A 103 26.36 -6.37 21.14
C ALA A 103 26.79 -7.58 21.97
N LEU A 104 25.92 -8.13 22.81
CA LEU A 104 26.23 -9.25 23.70
C LEU A 104 25.93 -10.64 23.11
N ARG A 105 25.23 -10.71 21.97
CA ARG A 105 24.92 -11.97 21.26
C ARG A 105 26.14 -12.87 20.98
N PRO A 106 27.32 -12.35 20.59
CA PRO A 106 28.51 -13.18 20.34
C PRO A 106 28.98 -13.97 21.56
N TYR A 107 28.73 -13.48 22.78
CA TYR A 107 29.16 -14.11 24.03
C TYR A 107 28.24 -15.26 24.47
N ARG A 108 27.14 -15.53 23.73
CA ARG A 108 26.23 -16.67 23.94
C ARG A 108 25.74 -16.83 25.40
N LEU A 109 25.53 -15.72 26.09
CA LEU A 109 25.16 -15.69 27.51
C LEU A 109 23.72 -16.20 27.81
N GLY A 110 22.93 -16.55 26.78
CA GLY A 110 21.58 -17.08 26.93
C GLY A 110 20.63 -16.14 27.68
N LEU A 111 19.79 -16.70 28.55
CA LEU A 111 18.83 -15.93 29.37
C LEU A 111 19.53 -14.93 30.32
N VAL A 112 20.72 -15.27 30.80
CA VAL A 112 21.52 -14.38 31.67
C VAL A 112 21.96 -13.13 30.90
N GLY A 113 22.29 -13.28 29.61
CA GLY A 113 22.58 -12.15 28.72
C GLY A 113 21.42 -11.16 28.61
N ASN A 114 20.20 -11.67 28.44
CA ASN A 114 19.01 -10.81 28.36
C ASN A 114 18.78 -10.00 29.64
N LEU A 115 19.07 -10.58 30.81
CA LEU A 115 18.96 -9.89 32.11
C LEU A 115 19.98 -8.74 32.21
N TYR A 116 21.23 -8.96 31.76
CA TYR A 116 22.24 -7.91 31.70
C TYR A 116 21.85 -6.79 30.72
N CYS A 117 21.36 -7.13 29.53
CA CYS A 117 20.89 -6.13 28.55
C CYS A 117 19.76 -5.27 29.13
N PHE A 118 18.81 -5.88 29.85
CA PHE A 118 17.71 -5.16 30.48
C PHE A 118 18.21 -4.24 31.60
N GLY A 119 19.14 -4.72 32.43
CA GLY A 119 19.79 -3.91 33.46
C GLY A 119 20.50 -2.69 32.88
N ILE A 120 21.31 -2.86 31.83
CA ILE A 120 22.03 -1.76 31.15
C ILE A 120 21.03 -0.72 30.60
N ALA A 121 20.00 -1.17 29.88
CA ALA A 121 19.01 -0.30 29.25
C ALA A 121 18.18 0.53 30.25
N LEU A 122 18.05 0.09 31.50
CA LEU A 122 17.34 0.84 32.55
C LEU A 122 18.27 1.67 33.43
N VAL A 123 19.42 1.12 33.83
CA VAL A 123 20.32 1.76 34.79
C VAL A 123 20.96 3.01 34.19
N ILE A 124 21.35 2.99 32.91
CA ILE A 124 22.02 4.14 32.29
C ILE A 124 21.06 5.35 32.17
N PRO A 125 19.85 5.23 31.59
CA PRO A 125 18.93 6.36 31.52
C PRO A 125 18.50 6.88 32.90
N PHE A 126 18.34 5.97 33.88
CA PHE A 126 18.03 6.33 35.26
C PHE A 126 19.18 7.13 35.91
N ALA A 127 20.43 6.68 35.77
CA ALA A 127 21.59 7.39 36.31
C ALA A 127 21.75 8.78 35.66
N VAL A 128 21.47 8.92 34.37
CA VAL A 128 21.48 10.21 33.67
C VAL A 128 20.39 11.14 34.21
N GLU A 129 19.18 10.62 34.45
CA GLU A 129 18.07 11.40 35.02
C GLU A 129 18.40 11.92 36.43
N GLU A 130 18.87 11.03 37.32
CA GLU A 130 19.25 11.41 38.69
C GLU A 130 20.44 12.40 38.70
N PHE A 131 21.41 12.23 37.80
CA PHE A 131 22.51 13.18 37.65
C PHE A 131 22.02 14.58 37.24
N LEU A 132 21.13 14.66 36.25
CA LEU A 132 20.53 15.93 35.81
C LEU A 132 19.67 16.56 36.92
N ARG A 133 18.92 15.74 37.65
CA ARG A 133 18.07 16.17 38.77
C ARG A 133 18.88 16.71 39.94
N ALA A 134 20.01 16.09 40.27
CA ALA A 134 20.89 16.53 41.36
C ALA A 134 21.53 17.89 41.09
N TRP A 135 21.94 18.16 39.86
CA TRP A 135 22.67 19.38 39.51
C TRP A 135 21.79 20.59 39.18
N LYS A 136 20.54 20.40 38.75
CA LYS A 136 19.57 21.47 38.40
C LYS A 136 20.14 22.61 37.53
N SER A 137 21.15 22.33 36.72
CA SER A 137 21.87 23.33 35.93
C SER A 137 21.45 23.29 34.47
N GLU A 138 20.87 24.38 33.99
CA GLU A 138 20.47 24.49 32.58
C GLU A 138 21.67 24.42 31.63
N LYS A 139 22.84 24.91 32.05
CA LYS A 139 24.08 24.83 31.27
C LYS A 139 24.52 23.38 31.05
N LEU A 140 24.44 22.56 32.10
CA LEU A 140 24.79 21.13 32.04
C LEU A 140 23.84 20.39 31.10
N LEU A 141 22.53 20.63 31.21
CA LEU A 141 21.53 20.05 30.31
C LEU A 141 21.81 20.39 28.84
N ARG A 142 22.18 21.64 28.54
CA ARG A 142 22.54 22.05 27.17
C ARG A 142 23.77 21.31 26.66
N VAL A 143 24.80 21.14 27.48
CA VAL A 143 26.01 20.39 27.11
C VAL A 143 25.71 18.92 26.79
N VAL A 144 24.90 18.24 27.62
CA VAL A 144 24.53 16.84 27.37
C VAL A 144 23.69 16.72 26.09
N ILE A 145 22.75 17.64 25.85
CA ILE A 145 21.97 17.67 24.60
C ILE A 145 22.89 17.88 23.38
N SER A 146 23.86 18.78 23.47
CA SER A 146 24.83 18.99 22.38
C SER A 146 25.67 17.74 22.12
N ALA A 147 26.10 17.02 23.16
CA ALA A 147 26.83 15.76 23.00
C ALA A 147 25.98 14.69 22.30
N VAL A 148 24.70 14.53 22.68
CA VAL A 148 23.75 13.63 22.01
C VAL A 148 23.60 13.99 20.54
N PHE A 149 23.43 15.28 20.24
CA PHE A 149 23.29 15.76 18.86
C PHE A 149 24.52 15.43 18.01
N VAL A 150 25.73 15.71 18.51
CA VAL A 150 26.99 15.42 17.79
C VAL A 150 27.15 13.91 17.57
N ALA A 151 26.87 13.09 18.59
CA ALA A 151 26.93 11.63 18.48
C ALA A 151 25.93 11.08 17.44
N ALA A 152 24.69 11.56 17.45
CA ALA A 152 23.67 11.16 16.49
C ALA A 152 24.05 11.56 15.05
N LEU A 153 24.58 12.77 14.86
CA LEU A 153 25.03 13.25 13.55
C LEU A 153 26.21 12.42 13.03
N ALA A 154 27.22 12.18 13.86
CA ALA A 154 28.38 11.37 13.52
C ALA A 154 27.97 9.92 13.17
N GLY A 155 27.08 9.32 13.96
CA GLY A 155 26.50 8.00 13.67
C GLY A 155 25.74 8.00 12.33
N GLY A 156 24.93 9.02 12.06
CA GLY A 156 24.23 9.16 10.78
C GLY A 156 25.18 9.23 9.57
N MET A 157 26.27 10.00 9.69
CA MET A 157 27.29 10.11 8.63
C MET A 157 28.04 8.78 8.41
N LEU A 158 28.40 8.07 9.47
CA LEU A 158 29.05 6.76 9.37
C LEU A 158 28.14 5.72 8.72
N LEU A 159 26.85 5.72 9.07
CA LEU A 159 25.86 4.84 8.43
C LEU A 159 25.72 5.14 6.92
N ALA A 160 25.72 6.41 6.54
CA ALA A 160 25.71 6.82 5.14
C ALA A 160 26.97 6.33 4.39
N ALA A 161 28.14 6.43 5.01
CA ALA A 161 29.39 5.92 4.45
C ALA A 161 29.39 4.39 4.29
N VAL A 162 28.90 3.64 5.29
CA VAL A 162 28.75 2.18 5.20
C VAL A 162 27.76 1.79 4.09
N ARG A 163 26.64 2.50 3.96
CA ARG A 163 25.68 2.29 2.85
C ARG A 163 26.28 2.60 1.49
N GLY A 164 27.07 3.67 1.38
CA GLY A 164 27.83 3.99 0.17
C GLY A 164 28.77 2.87 -0.23
N ASN A 165 29.56 2.36 0.72
CA ASN A 165 30.46 1.23 0.48
C ASN A 165 29.72 -0.07 0.11
N LEU A 166 28.58 -0.33 0.74
CA LEU A 166 27.74 -1.49 0.40
C LEU A 166 27.16 -1.38 -1.01
N LEU A 167 26.70 -0.19 -1.42
CA LEU A 167 26.25 0.07 -2.79
C LEU A 167 27.38 -0.11 -3.80
N THR A 168 28.56 0.45 -3.53
CA THR A 168 29.76 0.26 -4.36
C THR A 168 30.12 -1.22 -4.49
N ARG A 169 30.00 -2.00 -3.42
CA ARG A 169 30.24 -3.45 -3.44
C ARG A 169 29.14 -4.22 -4.18
N GLN A 170 27.86 -3.86 -4.05
CA GLN A 170 26.79 -4.47 -4.85
C GLN A 170 26.93 -4.18 -6.35
N LEU A 171 27.50 -3.01 -6.70
CA LEU A 171 27.89 -2.71 -8.07
C LEU A 171 29.11 -3.52 -8.55
N GLN A 172 29.91 -4.05 -7.62
CA GLN A 172 31.17 -4.76 -7.89
C GLN A 172 31.10 -6.28 -7.69
N GLU A 173 30.15 -6.82 -6.92
CA GLU A 173 29.92 -8.25 -6.71
C GLU A 173 28.94 -8.75 -7.78
N PRO A 174 29.41 -9.44 -8.83
CA PRO A 174 28.53 -10.04 -9.81
C PRO A 174 27.92 -11.28 -9.17
N LYS A 175 26.81 -11.14 -8.44
CA LYS A 175 25.89 -12.27 -8.30
C LYS A 175 25.30 -12.47 -9.70
N PRO A 176 25.64 -13.56 -10.42
CA PRO A 176 25.31 -13.68 -11.83
C PRO A 176 23.81 -13.51 -12.00
N ALA A 177 23.42 -12.49 -12.76
CA ALA A 177 22.01 -12.19 -13.02
C ALA A 177 21.38 -13.25 -13.93
N VAL A 178 22.25 -14.00 -14.65
CA VAL A 178 21.94 -15.14 -15.49
C VAL A 178 22.89 -16.27 -15.15
N VAL A 179 22.36 -17.46 -14.94
CA VAL A 179 23.18 -18.67 -14.91
C VAL A 179 23.14 -19.27 -16.31
N ILE A 180 24.29 -19.27 -16.99
CA ILE A 180 24.48 -19.90 -18.31
C ILE A 180 25.19 -21.22 -18.07
N ASP A 181 24.54 -22.33 -18.42
CA ASP A 181 25.13 -23.66 -18.24
C ASP A 181 26.43 -23.79 -19.08
N GLY A 182 27.53 -24.15 -18.40
CA GLY A 182 28.85 -24.39 -19.01
C GLY A 182 29.92 -23.30 -18.82
N GLU A 183 29.62 -22.16 -18.19
CA GLU A 183 30.62 -21.14 -17.84
C GLU A 183 30.84 -21.08 -16.32
N SER A 184 32.06 -21.41 -15.85
CA SER A 184 32.43 -21.28 -14.44
C SER A 184 32.73 -19.82 -14.10
N ALA A 185 32.08 -19.27 -13.07
CA ALA A 185 32.38 -17.94 -12.56
C ALA A 185 33.80 -17.90 -11.96
N SER A 186 34.79 -17.50 -12.74
CA SER A 186 36.15 -17.26 -12.27
C SER A 186 36.22 -15.94 -11.49
N GLY A 187 36.08 -16.02 -10.16
CA GLY A 187 36.20 -14.86 -9.27
C GLY A 187 37.28 -15.07 -8.20
N ARG A 188 38.36 -14.28 -8.26
CA ARG A 188 39.36 -14.14 -7.19
C ARG A 188 38.66 -13.81 -5.86
N ALA A 189 39.06 -14.48 -4.77
CA ALA A 189 38.60 -14.18 -3.42
C ALA A 189 38.93 -12.71 -3.06
N GLN A 190 37.93 -11.83 -3.12
CA GLN A 190 38.04 -10.47 -2.61
C GLN A 190 37.91 -10.48 -1.08
N PRO A 191 38.61 -9.60 -0.34
CA PRO A 191 38.47 -9.47 1.11
C PRO A 191 37.01 -9.17 1.46
N SER A 192 36.49 -9.78 2.53
CA SER A 192 35.07 -9.72 2.84
C SER A 192 34.62 -8.28 3.12
N PHE A 193 33.34 -7.97 2.89
CA PHE A 193 32.76 -6.65 3.21
C PHE A 193 33.03 -6.24 4.66
N TYR A 194 32.99 -7.23 5.55
CA TYR A 194 33.19 -7.05 6.98
C TYR A 194 34.62 -6.61 7.31
N ASP A 195 35.64 -7.11 6.59
CA ASP A 195 37.04 -6.72 6.82
C ASP A 195 37.30 -5.23 6.51
N ALA A 196 36.61 -4.69 5.50
CA ALA A 196 36.78 -3.29 5.08
C ALA A 196 35.91 -2.30 5.88
N THR A 197 34.82 -2.76 6.50
CA THR A 197 33.85 -1.89 7.19
C THR A 197 33.86 -2.02 8.71
N HIS A 198 34.66 -2.95 9.26
CA HIS A 198 34.77 -3.22 10.70
C HIS A 198 34.95 -1.94 11.53
N SER A 199 35.98 -1.13 11.22
CA SER A 199 36.28 0.07 11.99
C SER A 199 35.16 1.12 11.93
N SER A 200 34.51 1.27 10.77
CA SER A 200 33.37 2.20 10.64
C SER A 200 32.15 1.72 11.41
N LEU A 201 31.92 0.41 11.47
CA LEU A 201 30.85 -0.20 12.26
C LEU A 201 31.11 -0.04 13.77
N GLU A 202 32.33 -0.20 14.25
CA GLU A 202 32.68 0.03 15.66
C GLU A 202 32.35 1.45 16.11
N TRP A 203 32.79 2.46 15.34
CA TRP A 203 32.51 3.87 15.65
C TRP A 203 31.03 4.20 15.53
N LEU A 204 30.34 3.65 14.53
CA LEU A 204 28.89 3.80 14.40
C LEU A 204 28.17 3.27 15.64
N MET A 205 28.57 2.10 16.11
CA MET A 205 27.93 1.46 17.26
C MET A 205 28.13 2.27 18.54
N LEU A 206 29.35 2.79 18.75
CA LEU A 206 29.67 3.66 19.88
C LEU A 206 28.83 4.95 19.87
N CYS A 207 28.77 5.64 18.73
CA CYS A 207 28.01 6.87 18.58
C CYS A 207 26.51 6.67 18.81
N LEU A 208 25.96 5.56 18.30
CA LEU A 208 24.54 5.27 18.46
C LEU A 208 24.19 4.88 19.90
N ALA A 209 25.02 4.06 20.56
CA ALA A 209 24.84 3.74 21.98
C ALA A 209 24.83 5.00 22.85
N LEU A 210 25.82 5.88 22.66
CA LEU A 210 25.92 7.13 23.40
C LEU A 210 24.68 8.03 23.18
N ALA A 211 24.21 8.15 21.94
CA ALA A 211 23.05 8.98 21.61
C ALA A 211 21.74 8.40 22.19
N ILE A 212 21.55 7.09 22.13
CA ILE A 212 20.36 6.41 22.66
C ILE A 212 20.32 6.53 24.18
N ASP A 213 21.41 6.21 24.88
CA ASP A 213 21.44 6.13 26.34
C ASP A 213 21.28 7.51 26.99
N LEU A 214 22.02 8.51 26.51
CA LEU A 214 21.89 9.89 26.99
C LEU A 214 20.55 10.52 26.54
N GLY A 215 20.09 10.21 25.32
CA GLY A 215 18.81 10.66 24.81
C GLY A 215 17.62 10.15 25.62
N ALA A 216 17.65 8.87 26.01
CA ALA A 216 16.64 8.26 26.88
C ALA A 216 16.60 8.95 28.25
N GLY A 217 17.75 9.17 28.88
CA GLY A 217 17.84 9.88 30.16
C GLY A 217 17.28 11.31 30.09
N ILE A 218 17.61 12.06 29.04
CA ILE A 218 17.05 13.42 28.83
C ILE A 218 15.54 13.37 28.60
N ALA A 219 15.04 12.40 27.81
CA ALA A 219 13.62 12.27 27.51
C ALA A 219 12.82 11.96 28.78
N ILE A 220 13.29 11.02 29.61
CA ILE A 220 12.68 10.68 30.90
C ILE A 220 12.72 11.88 31.84
N HIS A 221 13.87 12.54 31.97
CA HIS A 221 14.00 13.74 32.81
C HIS A 221 12.99 14.82 32.41
N ARG A 222 12.82 15.10 31.11
CA ARG A 222 11.81 16.06 30.64
C ARG A 222 10.38 15.57 30.84
N ALA A 223 10.11 14.28 30.62
CA ALA A 223 8.79 13.71 30.87
C ALA A 223 8.37 13.84 32.34
N LEU A 224 9.31 13.65 33.27
CA LEU A 224 9.09 13.79 34.71
C LEU A 224 8.93 15.26 35.11
N VAL A 225 9.81 16.15 34.65
CA VAL A 225 9.73 17.60 34.93
C VAL A 225 8.44 18.22 34.37
N LEU A 226 7.98 17.79 33.19
CA LEU A 226 6.71 18.22 32.60
C LEU A 226 5.48 17.56 33.25
N GLY A 227 5.66 16.37 33.85
CA GLY A 227 4.60 15.65 34.58
C GLY A 227 4.33 16.22 35.97
N THR A 228 5.31 16.85 36.61
CA THR A 228 5.13 17.56 37.88
C THR A 228 4.45 18.91 37.63
N LYS A 229 3.11 18.98 37.77
CA LYS A 229 2.30 20.22 37.66
C LYS A 229 2.81 21.28 38.66
N PRO A 230 3.51 22.35 38.23
CA PRO A 230 3.87 23.45 39.11
C PRO A 230 2.79 24.53 38.94
N GLY A 231 1.65 24.39 39.62
CA GLY A 231 0.58 25.39 39.55
C GLY A 231 -0.71 24.96 40.24
N GLU A 232 -1.58 25.93 40.52
CA GLU A 232 -2.94 25.69 41.00
C GLU A 232 -3.70 24.77 40.04
N ASP A 233 -4.44 23.78 40.58
CA ASP A 233 -5.10 22.76 39.77
C ASP A 233 -6.34 23.36 39.06
N PRO A 234 -6.34 23.49 37.72
CA PRO A 234 -7.43 24.13 37.00
C PRO A 234 -8.74 23.34 37.11
N GLU A 235 -8.67 22.02 37.31
CA GLU A 235 -9.84 21.18 37.55
C GLU A 235 -10.57 21.64 38.80
N ARG A 236 -9.83 21.82 39.90
CA ARG A 236 -10.39 22.32 41.17
C ARG A 236 -10.97 23.73 41.04
N ILE A 237 -10.33 24.61 40.28
CA ILE A 237 -10.86 25.96 39.98
C ILE A 237 -12.13 25.87 39.13
N SER A 238 -12.19 24.94 38.18
CA SER A 238 -13.35 24.71 37.31
C SER A 238 -14.55 24.14 38.07
N GLU A 239 -14.31 23.24 39.03
CA GLU A 239 -15.34 22.69 39.92
C GLU A 239 -15.95 23.79 40.81
N ASP A 240 -15.09 24.64 41.40
CA ASP A 240 -15.51 25.79 42.17
C ASP A 240 -16.33 26.78 41.31
N LEU A 241 -15.90 27.01 40.06
CA LEU A 241 -16.62 27.87 39.11
C LEU A 241 -17.99 27.28 38.73
N ALA A 242 -18.07 25.98 38.48
CA ALA A 242 -19.32 25.30 38.17
C ALA A 242 -20.30 25.36 39.36
N ALA A 243 -19.80 25.18 40.59
CA ALA A 243 -20.62 25.31 41.79
C ALA A 243 -21.16 26.74 41.98
N VAL A 244 -20.32 27.77 41.73
CA VAL A 244 -20.75 29.18 41.79
C VAL A 244 -21.77 29.50 40.70
N ARG A 245 -21.56 29.04 39.47
CA ARG A 245 -22.51 29.23 38.35
C ARG A 245 -23.83 28.50 38.57
N GLY A 246 -23.82 27.31 39.15
CA GLY A 246 -25.02 26.59 39.52
C GLY A 246 -25.86 27.37 40.53
N LYS A 247 -25.21 27.93 41.56
CA LYS A 247 -25.88 28.82 42.53
C LYS A 247 -26.40 30.10 41.88
N LEU A 248 -25.59 30.73 41.03
CA LEU A 248 -26.00 31.94 40.29
C LEU A 248 -27.22 31.66 39.39
N GLY A 249 -27.24 30.52 38.71
CA GLY A 249 -28.38 30.08 37.90
C GLY A 249 -29.65 29.86 38.72
N ALA A 250 -29.53 29.24 39.90
CA ALA A 250 -30.65 29.09 40.83
C ALA A 250 -31.19 30.45 41.30
N VAL A 251 -30.30 31.39 41.67
CA VAL A 251 -30.67 32.75 42.08
C VAL A 251 -31.33 33.52 40.95
N ILE A 252 -30.80 33.46 39.72
CA ILE A 252 -31.39 34.12 38.54
C ILE A 252 -32.75 33.51 38.19
N TYR A 253 -32.88 32.18 38.26
CA TYR A 253 -34.13 31.49 38.03
C TYR A 253 -35.20 31.92 39.04
N GLU A 254 -34.87 31.91 40.32
CA GLU A 254 -35.78 32.32 41.39
C GLU A 254 -36.16 33.81 41.25
N LEU A 255 -35.17 34.67 40.97
CA LEU A 255 -35.41 36.09 40.76
C LEU A 255 -36.31 36.35 39.55
N THR A 256 -36.11 35.61 38.46
CA THR A 256 -36.92 35.69 37.25
C THR A 256 -38.33 35.13 37.49
N ALA A 257 -38.46 34.02 38.22
CA ALA A 257 -39.75 33.44 38.59
C ALA A 257 -40.56 34.40 39.48
N LEU A 258 -39.93 35.05 40.45
CA LEU A 258 -40.57 36.03 41.33
C LEU A 258 -40.90 37.34 40.61
N THR A 259 -40.01 37.81 39.73
CA THR A 259 -40.22 39.04 38.94
C THR A 259 -41.32 38.86 37.90
N ASN A 260 -41.32 37.73 37.21
CA ASN A 260 -42.31 37.42 36.17
C ASN A 260 -43.57 36.78 36.73
N GLY A 261 -43.57 36.31 37.98
CA GLY A 261 -44.72 35.66 38.64
C GLY A 261 -46.04 36.40 38.45
N PRO A 262 -46.10 37.73 38.70
CA PRO A 262 -47.30 38.53 38.45
C PRO A 262 -47.76 38.48 36.99
N SER A 263 -46.85 38.60 36.02
CA SER A 263 -47.16 38.58 34.59
C SER A 263 -47.51 37.18 34.08
N ILE A 264 -46.84 36.15 34.58
CA ILE A 264 -47.11 34.74 34.27
C ILE A 264 -48.49 34.36 34.82
N PHE A 265 -48.87 34.84 35.99
CA PHE A 265 -50.21 34.66 36.53
C PHE A 265 -51.27 35.23 35.57
N VAL A 266 -51.13 36.50 35.16
CA VAL A 266 -52.05 37.14 34.21
C VAL A 266 -52.10 36.38 32.88
N ALA A 267 -50.94 36.04 32.32
CA ALA A 267 -50.86 35.32 31.04
C ALA A 267 -51.41 33.89 31.15
N THR A 268 -51.21 33.19 32.27
CA THR A 268 -51.73 31.84 32.51
C THR A 268 -53.23 31.86 32.73
N PHE A 269 -53.72 32.84 33.49
CA PHE A 269 -55.13 33.11 33.69
C PHE A 269 -55.83 33.32 32.35
N TRP A 270 -55.34 34.24 31.51
CA TRP A 270 -55.89 34.48 30.18
C TRP A 270 -55.68 33.30 29.21
N ARG A 271 -54.52 32.65 29.22
CA ARG A 271 -54.25 31.48 28.37
C ARG A 271 -55.19 30.34 28.73
N ASP A 272 -55.36 29.99 29.99
CA ASP A 272 -56.20 28.86 30.38
C ASP A 272 -57.69 29.20 30.16
N PHE A 273 -58.05 30.47 30.32
CA PHE A 273 -59.33 31.04 29.88
C PHE A 273 -59.56 30.87 28.35
N TYR A 274 -58.60 31.26 27.50
CA TYR A 274 -58.69 31.13 26.03
C TYR A 274 -58.44 29.71 25.51
N ARG A 275 -57.66 28.88 26.22
CA ARG A 275 -57.34 27.50 25.84
C ARG A 275 -58.47 26.56 26.18
N ALA A 276 -59.16 26.77 27.30
CA ALA A 276 -60.48 26.17 27.52
C ALA A 276 -61.46 26.55 26.41
N MET A 277 -61.27 27.72 25.77
CA MET A 277 -62.03 28.18 24.61
C MET A 277 -61.57 27.57 23.25
N LEU A 278 -60.27 27.22 23.09
CA LEU A 278 -59.66 26.90 21.78
C LEU A 278 -59.11 25.47 21.60
N THR A 279 -59.05 24.59 22.61
CA THR A 279 -58.61 23.19 22.42
C THR A 279 -59.66 22.30 21.74
N ARG A 280 -59.99 22.65 20.48
CA ARG A 280 -60.73 21.77 19.56
C ARG A 280 -60.28 21.97 18.12
N THR A 281 -58.97 21.98 17.80
CA THR A 281 -58.42 21.68 16.44
C THR A 281 -56.89 21.78 16.37
N ALA A 282 -56.28 20.97 15.50
CA ALA A 282 -54.90 21.09 14.97
C ALA A 282 -53.70 20.55 15.78
N ARG A 283 -53.53 19.21 15.77
CA ARG A 283 -52.24 18.49 15.87
C ARG A 283 -52.09 17.65 14.59
N LYS A 284 -51.08 17.89 13.74
CA LYS A 284 -50.38 16.93 12.82
C LYS A 284 -49.85 17.62 11.54
N ALA A 285 -48.56 17.99 11.51
CA ALA A 285 -47.88 18.27 10.22
C ALA A 285 -46.33 18.18 10.26
N ILE A 286 -45.69 17.66 11.31
CA ILE A 286 -44.22 17.69 11.43
C ILE A 286 -43.65 16.28 11.59
N ALA A 287 -43.79 15.42 10.57
CA ALA A 287 -43.36 14.03 10.68
C ALA A 287 -42.71 13.39 9.44
N LYS A 288 -42.47 14.08 8.31
CA LYS A 288 -42.02 13.38 7.09
C LYS A 288 -41.02 14.18 6.25
N GLY A 289 -39.77 14.27 6.68
CA GLY A 289 -38.74 14.96 5.88
C GLY A 289 -37.30 14.46 5.96
N LEU A 290 -36.97 13.38 6.67
CA LEU A 290 -35.56 13.14 7.04
C LEU A 290 -35.09 11.69 6.83
N MET A 291 -35.26 11.14 5.62
CA MET A 291 -34.90 9.73 5.34
C MET A 291 -34.53 9.49 3.87
N LEU A 292 -33.52 10.21 3.32
CA LEU A 292 -33.03 9.90 1.97
C LEU A 292 -31.53 10.15 1.71
N SER A 293 -30.72 10.55 2.71
CA SER A 293 -29.33 10.97 2.44
C SER A 293 -28.23 9.92 2.67
N LEU A 294 -28.56 8.65 2.98
CA LEU A 294 -27.55 7.71 3.54
C LEU A 294 -27.08 6.55 2.64
N CYS A 295 -27.37 6.53 1.33
CA CYS A 295 -27.08 5.34 0.49
C CYS A 295 -25.94 5.46 -0.54
N LEU A 296 -25.22 6.58 -0.64
CA LEU A 296 -24.29 6.81 -1.76
C LEU A 296 -22.78 6.68 -1.44
N LEU A 297 -22.39 6.09 -0.31
CA LEU A 297 -20.98 6.04 0.11
C LEU A 297 -20.31 4.65 0.16
N PHE A 298 -20.91 3.59 -0.40
CA PHE A 298 -20.41 2.22 -0.16
C PHE A 298 -19.82 1.41 -1.32
N PHE A 299 -19.66 1.94 -2.54
CA PHE A 299 -19.12 1.10 -3.63
C PHE A 299 -18.06 1.79 -4.49
N GLY A 300 -16.81 1.34 -4.30
CA GLY A 300 -15.84 1.33 -5.39
C GLY A 300 -14.39 1.48 -4.94
N HIS A 301 -13.70 0.36 -4.66
CA HIS A 301 -12.26 0.20 -4.93
C HIS A 301 -11.82 -1.26 -4.69
N ARG A 302 -11.23 -1.92 -5.72
CA ARG A 302 -10.02 -2.79 -5.70
C ARG A 302 -10.01 -3.88 -6.78
N MET A 303 -8.97 -3.93 -7.61
CA MET A 303 -8.37 -5.17 -8.16
C MET A 303 -6.85 -4.95 -8.38
N LEU A 304 -6.04 -5.97 -8.04
CA LEU A 304 -4.59 -6.05 -8.23
C LEU A 304 -4.27 -7.28 -9.11
N SER A 305 -3.27 -7.15 -10.00
CA SER A 305 -2.79 -8.20 -10.91
C SER A 305 -1.58 -8.99 -10.35
N ALA A 306 -1.46 -10.27 -10.71
CA ALA A 306 -0.40 -11.19 -10.28
C ALA A 306 0.70 -11.41 -11.35
N GLN A 307 1.93 -11.75 -10.95
CA GLN A 307 3.10 -12.02 -11.81
C GLN A 307 3.15 -13.49 -12.28
N THR A 308 3.52 -13.75 -13.54
CA THR A 308 3.53 -15.08 -14.19
C THR A 308 4.97 -15.56 -14.48
N ARG A 309 5.29 -16.84 -14.23
CA ARG A 309 6.59 -17.47 -14.53
C ARG A 309 6.59 -18.13 -15.92
N ALA A 310 7.71 -18.15 -16.65
CA ALA A 310 7.74 -18.66 -18.04
C ALA A 310 8.90 -19.63 -18.34
N ALA A 311 8.67 -20.56 -19.27
CA ALA A 311 9.67 -21.44 -19.88
C ALA A 311 9.57 -21.32 -21.40
N VAL A 312 10.65 -20.87 -22.04
CA VAL A 312 10.69 -20.57 -23.48
C VAL A 312 11.72 -21.47 -24.16
N VAL A 313 11.28 -22.24 -25.15
CA VAL A 313 12.17 -23.00 -26.04
C VAL A 313 12.14 -22.34 -27.41
N VAL A 314 13.30 -22.15 -28.01
CA VAL A 314 13.48 -21.51 -29.31
C VAL A 314 14.21 -22.47 -30.22
N ALA A 315 13.63 -22.86 -31.35
CA ALA A 315 14.29 -23.70 -32.32
C ALA A 315 14.74 -22.86 -33.52
N LEU A 316 16.03 -22.93 -33.86
CA LEU A 316 16.64 -22.25 -34.99
C LEU A 316 16.96 -23.25 -36.09
N ASP A 317 16.38 -23.06 -37.27
CA ASP A 317 16.71 -23.85 -38.43
C ASP A 317 18.12 -23.54 -38.96
N SER A 318 18.92 -24.58 -39.13
CA SER A 318 20.31 -24.49 -39.62
C SER A 318 20.50 -25.22 -40.95
N SER A 319 19.40 -25.57 -41.63
CA SER A 319 19.41 -26.23 -42.92
C SER A 319 19.83 -25.29 -44.06
N THR A 320 20.36 -25.87 -45.12
CA THR A 320 20.82 -25.13 -46.31
C THR A 320 19.72 -24.33 -47.02
N SER A 321 18.44 -24.65 -46.82
CA SER A 321 17.31 -23.88 -47.37
C SER A 321 17.20 -22.48 -46.76
N GLU A 322 17.73 -22.27 -45.55
CA GLU A 322 17.77 -20.97 -44.88
C GLU A 322 18.83 -20.00 -45.45
N ASN A 323 19.71 -20.49 -46.34
CA ASN A 323 20.80 -19.72 -46.94
C ASN A 323 20.38 -18.90 -48.17
N VAL A 324 19.08 -18.76 -48.44
CA VAL A 324 18.55 -17.98 -49.57
C VAL A 324 18.51 -16.50 -49.22
N LYS A 325 19.16 -15.66 -50.03
CA LYS A 325 19.18 -14.20 -49.83
C LYS A 325 17.87 -13.54 -50.26
N GLY A 326 17.31 -12.73 -49.37
CA GLY A 326 16.16 -11.87 -49.65
C GLY A 326 16.53 -10.63 -50.47
N ARG A 327 15.52 -9.80 -50.78
CA ARG A 327 15.71 -8.50 -51.48
C ARG A 327 16.56 -7.50 -50.68
N ASP A 328 16.62 -7.67 -49.36
CA ASP A 328 17.41 -6.90 -48.41
C ASP A 328 18.87 -7.40 -48.28
N GLY A 329 19.27 -8.39 -49.10
CA GLY A 329 20.63 -8.94 -49.12
C GLY A 329 20.95 -9.89 -47.97
N LYS A 330 20.06 -10.02 -46.97
CA LYS A 330 20.20 -10.91 -45.82
C LYS A 330 19.59 -12.30 -46.09
N THR A 331 20.18 -13.34 -45.54
CA THR A 331 19.61 -14.70 -45.58
C THR A 331 18.46 -14.85 -44.58
N ALA A 332 17.62 -15.87 -44.75
CA ALA A 332 16.59 -16.19 -43.75
C ALA A 332 17.22 -16.57 -42.41
N PHE A 333 18.32 -17.33 -42.44
CA PHE A 333 19.15 -17.64 -41.28
C PHE A 333 19.60 -16.39 -40.50
N GLU A 334 20.15 -15.38 -41.17
CA GLU A 334 20.61 -14.13 -40.52
C GLU A 334 19.45 -13.37 -39.86
N LYS A 335 18.26 -13.39 -40.48
CA LYS A 335 17.06 -12.77 -39.91
C LYS A 335 16.58 -13.52 -38.68
N ASN A 336 16.62 -14.85 -38.72
CA ASN A 336 16.26 -15.72 -37.61
C ASN A 336 17.19 -15.52 -36.41
N VAL A 337 18.52 -15.47 -36.65
CA VAL A 337 19.52 -15.15 -35.62
C VAL A 337 19.25 -13.78 -34.97
N THR A 338 18.92 -12.77 -35.78
CA THR A 338 18.55 -11.43 -35.29
C THR A 338 17.21 -11.46 -34.53
N GLY A 339 16.28 -12.34 -34.92
CA GLY A 339 15.00 -12.56 -34.23
C GLY A 339 15.21 -13.08 -32.81
N ILE A 340 16.12 -14.05 -32.64
CA ILE A 340 16.49 -14.60 -31.34
C ILE A 340 17.15 -13.54 -30.45
N GLU A 341 18.05 -12.71 -31.01
CA GLU A 341 18.65 -11.59 -30.27
C GLU A 341 17.58 -10.66 -29.68
N ARG A 342 16.57 -10.29 -30.47
CA ARG A 342 15.46 -9.43 -30.01
C ARG A 342 14.63 -10.11 -28.93
N LEU A 343 14.33 -11.40 -29.11
CA LEU A 343 13.59 -12.19 -28.11
C LEU A 343 14.34 -12.21 -26.78
N LEU A 344 15.66 -12.45 -26.79
CA LEU A 344 16.50 -12.44 -25.59
C LEU A 344 16.52 -11.05 -24.92
N GLY A 345 16.42 -9.97 -25.70
CA GLY A 345 16.30 -8.61 -25.20
C GLY A 345 14.96 -8.27 -24.55
N SER A 346 13.89 -9.04 -24.83
CA SER A 346 12.55 -8.80 -24.28
C SER A 346 12.16 -9.76 -23.16
N VAL A 347 13.09 -10.60 -22.69
CA VAL A 347 12.83 -11.63 -21.68
C VAL A 347 12.34 -11.05 -20.36
N GLU A 348 11.34 -11.71 -19.76
CA GLU A 348 10.84 -11.40 -18.43
C GLU A 348 11.67 -12.09 -17.33
N PRO A 349 11.64 -11.61 -16.08
CA PRO A 349 12.31 -12.30 -14.97
C PRO A 349 11.69 -13.66 -14.67
N ASP A 350 12.45 -14.53 -14.02
CA ASP A 350 12.03 -15.90 -13.71
C ASP A 350 11.66 -16.68 -14.99
N THR A 351 12.33 -16.35 -16.10
CA THR A 351 12.20 -17.05 -17.38
C THR A 351 13.39 -17.97 -17.58
N ARG A 352 13.10 -19.22 -17.93
CA ARG A 352 14.09 -20.16 -18.44
C ARG A 352 14.03 -20.21 -19.96
N ILE A 353 15.19 -20.13 -20.60
CA ILE A 353 15.30 -20.07 -22.06
C ILE A 353 16.25 -21.14 -22.54
N THR A 354 15.80 -21.92 -23.52
CA THR A 354 16.66 -22.87 -24.24
C THR A 354 16.56 -22.61 -25.72
N VAL A 355 17.68 -22.33 -26.38
CA VAL A 355 17.80 -22.24 -27.83
C VAL A 355 18.39 -23.54 -28.34
N ILE A 356 17.70 -24.19 -29.28
CA ILE A 356 18.10 -25.45 -29.92
C ILE A 356 18.25 -25.24 -31.43
N GLY A 357 19.14 -25.99 -32.07
CA GLY A 357 19.28 -26.04 -33.52
C GLY A 357 18.40 -27.15 -34.12
N ILE A 358 17.77 -26.86 -35.26
CA ILE A 358 17.13 -27.87 -36.12
C ILE A 358 18.15 -28.27 -37.18
N THR A 359 18.47 -29.56 -37.24
CA THR A 359 19.45 -30.18 -38.16
C THR A 359 18.78 -31.36 -38.86
N GLU A 360 19.53 -32.16 -39.62
CA GLU A 360 19.07 -33.39 -40.25
C GLU A 360 18.74 -34.53 -39.26
N SER A 361 19.14 -34.40 -38.00
CA SER A 361 18.99 -35.44 -36.97
C SER A 361 18.72 -34.88 -35.57
N SER A 362 17.86 -33.86 -35.49
CA SER A 362 17.56 -33.08 -34.28
C SER A 362 17.15 -33.90 -33.06
N PHE A 363 16.56 -35.10 -33.24
CA PHE A 363 16.23 -35.98 -32.12
C PHE A 363 17.42 -36.82 -31.63
N ALA A 364 18.21 -37.37 -32.55
CA ALA A 364 19.29 -38.30 -32.24
C ALA A 364 20.54 -37.57 -31.74
N ASP A 365 20.78 -36.35 -32.24
CA ASP A 365 21.87 -35.47 -31.82
C ASP A 365 21.32 -34.05 -31.53
N PRO A 366 20.69 -33.84 -30.36
CA PRO A 366 20.07 -32.56 -30.02
C PRO A 366 21.12 -31.46 -29.89
N TYR A 367 21.01 -30.43 -30.73
CA TYR A 367 21.98 -29.34 -30.74
C TYR A 367 21.54 -28.17 -29.86
N ILE A 368 21.91 -28.16 -28.56
CA ILE A 368 21.61 -27.04 -27.66
C ILE A 368 22.59 -25.90 -27.93
N LEU A 369 22.06 -24.79 -28.45
CA LEU A 369 22.83 -23.59 -28.77
C LEU A 369 23.00 -22.68 -27.55
N LEU A 370 21.99 -22.55 -26.71
CA LEU A 370 22.04 -21.71 -25.50
C LEU A 370 21.06 -22.27 -24.47
N GLN A 371 21.48 -22.32 -23.21
CA GLN A 371 20.58 -22.63 -22.10
C GLN A 371 20.88 -21.67 -20.96
N ALA A 372 19.85 -21.00 -20.46
CA ALA A 372 19.99 -19.98 -19.44
C ALA A 372 18.73 -19.82 -18.59
N GLU A 373 18.92 -19.40 -17.34
CA GLU A 373 17.84 -19.02 -16.43
C GLU A 373 18.05 -17.59 -15.93
N VAL A 374 17.02 -16.75 -16.11
CA VAL A 374 17.00 -15.36 -15.67
C VAL A 374 16.50 -15.28 -14.23
N SER A 375 17.27 -14.62 -13.37
CA SER A 375 16.89 -14.41 -11.97
C SER A 375 15.48 -13.80 -11.82
N PRO A 376 14.70 -14.22 -10.81
CA PRO A 376 13.41 -13.59 -10.50
C PRO A 376 13.57 -12.15 -9.96
N ASP A 377 14.74 -11.83 -9.41
CA ASP A 377 15.05 -10.50 -8.91
C ASP A 377 15.40 -9.54 -10.05
N ARG A 378 14.49 -8.59 -10.32
CA ARG A 378 14.67 -7.51 -11.30
C ARG A 378 15.78 -6.52 -10.90
N GLY A 379 16.14 -6.45 -9.62
CA GLY A 379 16.82 -5.29 -9.06
C GLY A 379 15.82 -4.17 -8.74
N TYR A 380 16.22 -3.23 -7.88
CA TYR A 380 15.33 -2.19 -7.37
C TYR A 380 14.85 -1.23 -8.47
N PHE A 381 15.68 -0.99 -9.48
CA PHE A 381 15.40 -0.17 -10.65
C PHE A 381 15.34 -0.97 -11.96
N GLY A 382 15.29 -2.30 -11.91
CA GLY A 382 15.34 -3.17 -13.09
C GLY A 382 16.75 -3.41 -13.64
N GLU A 383 17.79 -2.90 -12.99
CA GLU A 383 19.18 -2.95 -13.43
C GLU A 383 19.71 -4.37 -13.58
N ARG A 384 19.23 -5.31 -12.75
CA ARG A 384 19.66 -6.71 -12.82
C ARG A 384 19.03 -7.41 -14.01
N LEU A 385 17.78 -7.10 -14.35
CA LEU A 385 17.12 -7.63 -15.55
C LEU A 385 17.80 -7.10 -16.83
N GLU A 386 18.14 -5.81 -16.88
CA GLU A 386 18.85 -5.23 -18.03
C GLU A 386 20.29 -5.73 -18.17
N ALA A 387 20.97 -6.01 -17.06
CA ALA A 387 22.26 -6.71 -17.09
C ALA A 387 22.10 -8.14 -17.62
N ALA A 388 21.09 -8.87 -17.16
CA ALA A 388 20.80 -10.22 -17.62
C ALA A 388 20.51 -10.30 -19.12
N ARG A 389 19.69 -9.38 -19.65
CA ARG A 389 19.39 -9.28 -21.08
C ARG A 389 20.65 -9.05 -21.92
N ARG A 390 21.52 -8.12 -21.49
CA ARG A 390 22.79 -7.86 -22.17
C ARG A 390 23.73 -9.06 -22.14
N GLU A 391 23.79 -9.78 -21.01
CA GLU A 391 24.59 -11.00 -20.87
C GLU A 391 24.09 -12.11 -21.78
N LEU A 392 22.77 -12.35 -21.83
CA LEU A 392 22.13 -13.29 -22.74
C LEU A 392 22.41 -12.96 -24.21
N ILE A 393 22.22 -11.70 -24.61
CA ILE A 393 22.50 -11.24 -25.98
C ILE A 393 23.98 -11.44 -26.32
N GLY A 394 24.90 -11.06 -25.43
CA GLY A 394 26.33 -11.24 -25.64
C GLY A 394 26.71 -12.72 -25.79
N ALA A 395 26.17 -13.58 -24.93
CA ALA A 395 26.37 -15.02 -24.97
C ALA A 395 25.79 -15.67 -26.24
N TRP A 396 24.63 -15.18 -26.71
CA TRP A 396 24.03 -15.59 -27.98
C TRP A 396 24.89 -15.17 -29.16
N MET A 397 25.24 -13.88 -29.28
CA MET A 397 26.02 -13.35 -30.41
C MET A 397 27.38 -14.03 -30.56
N LYS A 398 28.05 -14.32 -29.43
CA LYS A 398 29.30 -15.08 -29.42
C LYS A 398 29.14 -16.47 -30.05
N ARG A 399 28.04 -17.17 -29.76
CA ARG A 399 27.75 -18.50 -30.31
C ARG A 399 27.26 -18.42 -31.75
N ALA A 400 26.32 -17.52 -32.03
CA ALA A 400 25.72 -17.30 -33.34
C ALA A 400 26.76 -16.92 -34.40
N SER A 401 27.81 -16.18 -34.04
CA SER A 401 28.90 -15.83 -34.97
C SER A 401 29.65 -17.04 -35.56
N ARG A 402 29.51 -18.21 -34.93
CA ARG A 402 30.12 -19.47 -35.38
C ARG A 402 29.14 -20.39 -36.10
N LEU A 403 27.86 -20.03 -36.15
CA LEU A 403 26.83 -20.83 -36.80
C LEU A 403 26.75 -20.48 -38.28
N ALA A 404 26.48 -21.49 -39.10
CA ALA A 404 26.17 -21.34 -40.51
C ALA A 404 25.07 -22.35 -40.90
N PRO A 405 24.18 -22.01 -41.86
CA PRO A 405 23.12 -22.90 -42.31
C PRO A 405 23.67 -24.01 -43.22
N THR A 406 24.37 -24.99 -42.64
CA THR A 406 25.08 -26.05 -43.37
C THR A 406 24.42 -27.42 -43.31
N ALA A 407 23.34 -27.58 -42.54
CA ALA A 407 22.70 -28.89 -42.39
C ALA A 407 22.08 -29.35 -43.73
N PRO A 408 22.36 -30.58 -44.20
CA PRO A 408 21.89 -31.09 -45.49
C PRO A 408 20.38 -31.38 -45.52
N GLY A 409 19.71 -31.43 -44.37
CA GLY A 409 18.27 -31.66 -44.24
C GLY A 409 17.69 -31.02 -42.99
N THR A 410 16.37 -31.16 -42.82
CA THR A 410 15.63 -30.49 -41.75
C THR A 410 14.71 -31.49 -41.04
N ASP A 411 15.08 -31.85 -39.81
CA ASP A 411 14.31 -32.71 -38.91
C ASP A 411 13.55 -31.87 -37.86
N VAL A 412 12.53 -31.16 -38.32
CA VAL A 412 11.62 -30.39 -37.45
C VAL A 412 10.92 -31.31 -36.43
N LEU A 413 10.45 -32.49 -36.84
CA LEU A 413 9.74 -33.43 -35.95
C LEU A 413 10.61 -33.86 -34.77
N GLY A 414 11.88 -34.18 -35.02
CA GLY A 414 12.83 -34.51 -33.98
C GLY A 414 13.09 -33.35 -33.02
N ALA A 415 13.21 -32.12 -33.54
CA ALA A 415 13.36 -30.93 -32.71
C ALA A 415 12.12 -30.68 -31.82
N LEU A 416 10.91 -30.94 -32.35
CA LEU A 416 9.66 -30.85 -31.57
C LEU A 416 9.59 -31.90 -30.47
N CYS A 417 10.00 -33.14 -30.75
CA CYS A 417 10.06 -34.20 -29.73
C CYS A 417 11.05 -33.83 -28.62
N PHE A 418 12.22 -33.29 -28.98
CA PHE A 418 13.20 -32.82 -28.00
C PHE A 418 12.68 -31.63 -27.18
N ALA A 419 11.99 -30.66 -27.80
CA ALA A 419 11.36 -29.56 -27.10
C ALA A 419 10.28 -30.04 -26.10
N GLY A 420 9.49 -31.06 -26.47
CA GLY A 420 8.54 -31.70 -25.57
C GLY A 420 9.21 -32.28 -24.32
N GLU A 421 10.36 -32.95 -24.47
CA GLU A 421 11.16 -33.45 -23.34
C GLU A 421 11.69 -32.32 -22.44
N LEU A 422 12.12 -31.19 -23.02
CA LEU A 422 12.53 -30.02 -22.26
C LEU A 422 11.37 -29.49 -21.40
N PHE A 423 10.17 -29.33 -21.98
CA PHE A 423 9.00 -28.87 -21.23
C PHE A 423 8.52 -29.87 -20.17
N ARG A 424 8.72 -31.18 -20.36
CA ARG A 424 8.43 -32.21 -19.34
C ARG A 424 9.32 -32.10 -18.12
N LYS A 425 10.59 -31.71 -18.30
CA LYS A 425 11.55 -31.51 -17.20
C LYS A 425 11.29 -30.24 -16.39
N GLU A 426 10.47 -29.31 -16.91
CA GLU A 426 10.11 -28.07 -16.21
C GLU A 426 9.08 -28.28 -15.10
N ALA A 427 9.23 -27.54 -13.99
CA ALA A 427 8.29 -27.55 -12.88
C ALA A 427 6.87 -27.11 -13.31
N SER A 428 5.86 -27.76 -12.73
CA SER A 428 4.45 -27.42 -12.97
C SER A 428 4.14 -25.96 -12.61
N GLY A 429 3.46 -25.24 -13.49
CA GLY A 429 2.99 -23.86 -13.25
C GLY A 429 3.72 -22.74 -14.00
N ARG A 430 4.72 -23.06 -14.85
CA ARG A 430 5.30 -22.10 -15.80
C ARG A 430 4.45 -22.02 -17.08
N LYS A 431 4.27 -20.82 -17.63
CA LYS A 431 3.78 -20.63 -19.00
C LYS A 431 4.81 -21.20 -19.97
N ARG A 432 4.42 -22.11 -20.86
CA ARG A 432 5.31 -22.81 -21.79
C ARG A 432 5.15 -22.24 -23.19
N SER A 433 6.24 -21.80 -23.81
CA SER A 433 6.22 -21.22 -25.15
C SER A 433 7.33 -21.81 -26.02
N LEU A 434 6.97 -22.24 -27.22
CA LEU A 434 7.88 -22.75 -28.25
C LEU A 434 7.88 -21.78 -29.44
N ILE A 435 9.04 -21.25 -29.78
CA ILE A 435 9.21 -20.35 -30.93
C ILE A 435 10.09 -21.05 -31.97
N LEU A 436 9.54 -21.24 -33.17
CA LEU A 436 10.20 -21.91 -34.28
C LEU A 436 10.62 -20.87 -35.31
N TYR A 437 11.93 -20.74 -35.51
CA TYR A 437 12.53 -19.96 -36.58
C TYR A 437 12.97 -20.92 -37.70
N SER A 438 12.06 -21.21 -38.62
CA SER A 438 12.24 -22.19 -39.69
C SER A 438 11.31 -21.86 -40.85
N ASP A 439 11.76 -22.18 -42.06
CA ASP A 439 10.92 -22.26 -43.26
C ASP A 439 9.84 -23.36 -43.20
N MET A 440 9.84 -24.15 -42.12
CA MET A 440 8.94 -25.25 -41.81
C MET A 440 8.95 -26.35 -42.87
N ARG A 441 10.03 -26.46 -43.63
CA ARG A 441 10.27 -27.62 -44.46
C ARG A 441 10.77 -28.75 -43.59
N HIS A 442 10.41 -29.96 -43.97
CA HIS A 442 10.88 -31.15 -43.29
C HIS A 442 11.30 -32.18 -44.32
N VAL A 443 12.55 -32.62 -44.21
CA VAL A 443 13.18 -33.56 -45.15
C VAL A 443 13.93 -34.60 -44.34
N THR A 444 13.24 -35.69 -44.06
CA THR A 444 13.82 -36.90 -43.47
C THR A 444 13.44 -38.12 -44.31
N ARG A 445 13.89 -39.31 -43.89
CA ARG A 445 13.49 -40.57 -44.53
C ARG A 445 12.01 -40.90 -44.29
N ASP A 446 11.46 -40.47 -43.15
CA ASP A 446 10.10 -40.79 -42.73
C ASP A 446 9.05 -39.87 -43.35
N LEU A 447 9.41 -38.61 -43.56
CA LEU A 447 8.53 -37.60 -44.14
C LEU A 447 9.33 -36.59 -44.96
N ASN A 448 8.86 -36.29 -46.16
CA ASN A 448 9.44 -35.27 -47.02
C ASN A 448 8.35 -34.31 -47.50
N LEU A 449 8.31 -33.12 -46.89
CA LEU A 449 7.32 -32.08 -47.21
C LEU A 449 7.70 -31.27 -48.44
N GLU A 450 8.95 -31.37 -48.92
CA GLU A 450 9.33 -30.77 -50.20
C GLU A 450 8.84 -31.59 -51.41
N ARG A 451 8.41 -32.84 -51.20
CA ARG A 451 7.82 -33.67 -52.24
C ARG A 451 6.51 -34.24 -51.69
N PRO A 452 5.44 -33.43 -51.62
CA PRO A 452 4.19 -33.86 -51.02
C PRO A 452 3.74 -35.17 -51.66
N THR A 453 3.69 -36.22 -50.85
CA THR A 453 3.08 -37.49 -51.25
C THR A 453 1.57 -37.26 -51.34
N LEU A 454 0.88 -37.96 -52.26
CA LEU A 454 -0.57 -37.85 -52.50
C LEU A 454 -1.46 -38.31 -51.31
N LEU A 455 -0.92 -38.31 -50.10
CA LEU A 455 -1.60 -38.69 -48.86
C LEU A 455 -2.38 -37.50 -48.31
N SER A 456 -3.58 -37.75 -47.79
CA SER A 456 -4.31 -36.74 -47.01
C SER A 456 -3.55 -36.40 -45.73
N ILE A 457 -3.65 -35.14 -45.27
CA ILE A 457 -2.99 -34.64 -44.06
C ILE A 457 -3.31 -35.54 -42.86
N ASP A 458 -4.58 -35.92 -42.67
CA ASP A 458 -5.00 -36.79 -41.56
C ASP A 458 -4.27 -38.13 -41.54
N ARG A 459 -4.10 -38.76 -42.72
CA ARG A 459 -3.36 -40.03 -42.83
C ARG A 459 -1.89 -39.83 -42.51
N ALA A 460 -1.30 -38.72 -42.93
CA ALA A 460 0.07 -38.38 -42.58
C ALA A 460 0.24 -38.21 -41.06
N ILE A 461 -0.64 -37.47 -40.39
CA ILE A 461 -0.60 -37.28 -38.94
C ILE A 461 -0.79 -38.59 -38.17
N VAL A 462 -1.76 -39.44 -38.56
CA VAL A 462 -1.97 -40.76 -37.94
C VAL A 462 -0.74 -41.66 -38.11
N ASN A 463 -0.09 -41.63 -39.27
CA ASN A 463 1.13 -42.40 -39.50
C ASN A 463 2.29 -41.91 -38.61
N LEU A 464 2.42 -40.61 -38.38
CA LEU A 464 3.43 -40.06 -37.47
C LEU A 464 3.16 -40.46 -36.02
N GLU A 465 1.91 -40.40 -35.60
CA GLU A 465 1.48 -40.85 -34.27
C GLU A 465 1.82 -42.32 -34.03
N GLN A 466 1.52 -43.20 -34.99
CA GLN A 466 1.85 -44.63 -34.91
C GLN A 466 3.36 -44.92 -34.85
N ARG A 467 4.18 -44.03 -35.41
CA ARG A 467 5.65 -44.11 -35.36
C ARG A 467 6.24 -43.45 -34.12
N GLY A 468 5.43 -42.89 -33.23
CA GLY A 468 5.89 -42.16 -32.05
C GLY A 468 6.57 -40.82 -32.39
N LEU A 469 6.30 -40.26 -33.57
CA LEU A 469 6.84 -38.98 -34.03
C LEU A 469 5.90 -37.80 -33.77
N LEU A 470 4.87 -38.01 -32.94
CA LEU A 470 4.00 -36.94 -32.45
C LEU A 470 4.51 -36.47 -31.08
N ALA A 471 5.08 -35.28 -31.05
CA ALA A 471 5.58 -34.66 -29.82
C ALA A 471 4.44 -34.35 -28.84
N ASP A 472 4.67 -34.53 -27.54
CA ASP A 472 3.76 -34.05 -26.50
C ASP A 472 4.07 -32.56 -26.22
N LEU A 473 3.18 -31.70 -26.71
CA LEU A 473 3.26 -30.24 -26.56
C LEU A 473 2.02 -29.72 -25.78
N SER A 474 1.46 -30.56 -24.91
CA SER A 474 0.26 -30.22 -24.13
C SER A 474 0.44 -28.95 -23.32
N GLY A 475 -0.39 -27.94 -23.59
CA GLY A 475 -0.36 -26.65 -22.91
C GLY A 475 0.82 -25.74 -23.29
N VAL A 476 1.50 -26.04 -24.40
CA VAL A 476 2.55 -25.19 -24.98
C VAL A 476 1.94 -24.22 -25.98
N GLU A 477 2.31 -22.94 -25.88
CA GLU A 477 2.02 -21.93 -26.90
C GLU A 477 3.09 -21.97 -28.00
N VAL A 478 2.68 -22.20 -29.25
CA VAL A 478 3.61 -22.32 -30.38
C VAL A 478 3.52 -21.08 -31.25
N ALA A 479 4.67 -20.50 -31.61
CA ALA A 479 4.79 -19.46 -32.61
C ALA A 479 5.78 -19.88 -33.70
N VAL A 480 5.37 -19.75 -34.96
CA VAL A 480 6.19 -20.07 -36.12
C VAL A 480 6.53 -18.79 -36.87
N SER A 481 7.82 -18.57 -37.10
CA SER A 481 8.37 -17.37 -37.73
C SER A 481 9.27 -17.74 -38.90
N GLY A 482 8.97 -17.18 -40.08
CA GLY A 482 9.75 -17.43 -41.29
C GLY A 482 9.29 -18.61 -42.14
N ALA A 483 8.08 -19.15 -41.92
CA ALA A 483 7.52 -20.28 -42.66
C ALA A 483 7.31 -19.93 -44.14
N ASN A 484 8.33 -20.11 -44.96
CA ASN A 484 8.38 -19.67 -46.35
C ASN A 484 8.57 -20.84 -47.31
N ALA A 485 7.68 -20.94 -48.29
CA ALA A 485 7.89 -21.80 -49.44
C ALA A 485 8.67 -21.01 -50.51
N ASP A 486 10.00 -21.02 -50.46
CA ASP A 486 10.86 -20.49 -51.54
C ASP A 486 10.25 -20.76 -52.93
N ARG A 487 9.75 -19.69 -53.57
CA ARG A 487 9.34 -19.56 -54.98
C ARG A 487 8.44 -20.68 -55.56
N ARG A 488 7.77 -21.47 -54.72
CA ARG A 488 6.82 -22.50 -55.16
C ARG A 488 5.40 -21.94 -55.23
N GLN A 489 4.50 -22.73 -55.85
CA GLN A 489 3.10 -22.36 -56.00
C GLN A 489 2.46 -22.14 -54.63
N VAL A 490 1.53 -21.18 -54.52
CA VAL A 490 0.82 -20.84 -53.28
C VAL A 490 0.19 -22.09 -52.61
N ALA A 491 -0.26 -23.04 -53.43
CA ALA A 491 -0.84 -24.31 -52.98
C ALA A 491 0.12 -25.16 -52.13
N ASP A 492 1.42 -25.19 -52.44
CA ASP A 492 2.41 -25.96 -51.68
C ASP A 492 2.60 -25.36 -50.28
N TRP A 493 2.60 -24.03 -50.19
CA TRP A 493 2.69 -23.32 -48.91
C TRP A 493 1.45 -23.55 -48.04
N GLU A 494 0.26 -23.42 -48.62
CA GLU A 494 -0.99 -23.65 -47.89
C GLU A 494 -1.08 -25.09 -47.36
N TRP A 495 -0.62 -26.06 -48.15
CA TRP A 495 -0.58 -27.45 -47.74
C TRP A 495 0.40 -27.67 -46.56
N ILE A 496 1.63 -27.13 -46.63
CA ILE A 496 2.61 -27.23 -45.53
C ILE A 496 2.07 -26.56 -44.27
N ARG A 497 1.46 -25.38 -44.40
CA ARG A 497 0.82 -24.69 -43.27
C ARG A 497 -0.30 -25.53 -42.67
N ALA A 498 -1.20 -26.08 -43.49
CA ALA A 498 -2.31 -26.91 -43.02
C ALA A 498 -1.80 -28.17 -42.32
N PHE A 499 -0.74 -28.80 -42.84
CA PHE A 499 -0.09 -29.95 -42.22
C PHE A 499 0.44 -29.61 -40.81
N TRP A 500 1.19 -28.51 -40.66
CA TRP A 500 1.75 -28.14 -39.35
C TRP A 500 0.70 -27.70 -38.35
N LEU A 501 -0.33 -26.97 -38.78
CA LEU A 501 -1.45 -26.62 -37.90
C LEU A 501 -2.15 -27.88 -37.36
N ALA A 502 -2.42 -28.85 -38.23
CA ALA A 502 -3.00 -30.13 -37.83
C ALA A 502 -2.06 -30.93 -36.90
N TYR A 503 -0.75 -30.91 -37.16
CA TYR A 503 0.24 -31.53 -36.29
C TYR A 503 0.24 -30.90 -34.89
N PHE A 504 0.31 -29.56 -34.78
CA PHE A 504 0.35 -28.86 -33.49
C PHE A 504 -0.93 -29.04 -32.70
N GLU A 505 -2.10 -29.00 -33.36
CA GLU A 505 -3.38 -29.28 -32.73
C GLU A 505 -3.41 -30.71 -32.15
N ARG A 506 -2.95 -31.70 -32.92
CA ARG A 506 -2.89 -33.09 -32.47
C ARG A 506 -1.87 -33.33 -31.35
N ALA A 507 -0.79 -32.56 -31.34
CA ALA A 507 0.23 -32.56 -30.29
C ALA A 507 -0.21 -31.86 -28.98
N GLY A 508 -1.41 -31.26 -28.94
CA GLY A 508 -1.94 -30.57 -27.76
C GLY A 508 -1.45 -29.13 -27.57
N ALA A 509 -0.84 -28.54 -28.60
CA ALA A 509 -0.32 -27.18 -28.58
C ALA A 509 -1.35 -26.14 -29.02
N SER A 510 -1.20 -24.91 -28.52
CA SER A 510 -1.96 -23.74 -28.99
C SER A 510 -1.08 -22.89 -29.90
N VAL A 511 -1.36 -22.86 -31.21
CA VAL A 511 -0.63 -22.00 -32.15
C VAL A 511 -1.09 -20.56 -31.99
N LYS A 512 -0.18 -19.66 -31.59
CA LYS A 512 -0.44 -18.22 -31.40
C LYS A 512 -0.14 -17.40 -32.64
N ASP A 513 0.90 -17.76 -33.37
CA ASP A 513 1.30 -17.08 -34.60
C ASP A 513 1.90 -18.10 -35.59
N TYR A 514 1.64 -17.88 -36.87
CA TYR A 514 2.21 -18.64 -37.98
C TYR A 514 2.44 -17.69 -39.14
N SER A 515 3.68 -17.22 -39.30
CA SER A 515 4.02 -16.13 -40.21
C SER A 515 5.07 -16.54 -41.24
N MET A 516 4.88 -16.08 -42.49
CA MET A 516 5.86 -16.23 -43.57
C MET A 516 7.09 -15.34 -43.37
N LEU A 517 6.88 -14.17 -42.75
CA LEU A 517 7.95 -13.23 -42.46
C LEU A 517 8.55 -13.58 -41.10
N PRO A 518 9.86 -13.37 -40.91
CA PRO A 518 10.45 -13.35 -39.58
C PRO A 518 9.80 -12.23 -38.77
N ASN A 519 8.75 -12.54 -38.00
CA ASN A 519 7.94 -11.55 -37.28
C ASN A 519 8.28 -11.54 -35.78
N SER A 520 8.13 -10.35 -35.20
CA SER A 520 8.76 -9.93 -33.93
C SER A 520 7.80 -9.84 -32.74
N ARG A 521 6.68 -10.59 -32.73
CA ARG A 521 5.60 -10.40 -31.73
C ARG A 521 5.28 -11.62 -30.85
N ALA A 522 6.11 -12.67 -30.88
CA ALA A 522 5.75 -13.96 -30.29
C ALA A 522 5.78 -14.06 -28.74
N ALA A 523 6.11 -13.00 -28.00
CA ALA A 523 6.11 -13.05 -26.53
C ALA A 523 5.57 -11.75 -25.90
N GLY A 524 4.31 -11.77 -25.47
CA GLY A 524 3.81 -10.88 -24.41
C GLY A 524 2.69 -9.89 -24.76
N ASP A 525 1.52 -10.39 -25.20
CA ASP A 525 0.22 -9.73 -24.94
C ASP A 525 -0.67 -10.67 -24.11
#